data_AF-A0A1G7P341-F1
#
_entry.id   AF-A0A1G7P341-F1
#
_cell.length_a   1.000
_cell.length_b   1.000
_cell.length_c   1.000
_cell.angle_alpha   90.00
_cell.angle_beta   90.00
_cell.angle_gamma   90.00
#
_symmetry.space_group_name_H-M   'P 1'
#
loop_
_entity.id
_entity.type
_entity.pdbx_description
1 polymer ?
#
loop_
_entity_poly.entity_id
_entity_poly.type
_entity_poly.pdbx_seq_one_letter_code
_entity_poly.pdbx_strand_id
1 'polypeptide(L)'
;MCLPADIMAGTTGSCRTGPKWGYPNRDRDSVDFRYNLDLLDELASVQRVAAVIITPEVNFFPPEYHQELQRLVHRHGALLILDEVMTGFRYGIGGYHMAVGITPDLITLSKGLANGMALSAVAGRADVLAAAEKTYMGNTYQREVTPFAAALSTLHALRDGTLLARMREVGDQLIKGLNEVFARQQVAAWAFAWPTMFDVVFANAELGHAFFQEMWARGFLMQYGGRFMPSAALSGADVQAAIEAAGEALPAALSRMENIGSDPDPVAAAVRFARDHFVATPGAVRRWFTAPGCG
;
A
#
# COMPACT_ATOMS: atom_id res chain seq x y z
N MET A 1 -3.86 -34.71 -1.19
CA MET A 1 -3.25 -34.64 -2.54
C MET A 1 -2.18 -33.57 -2.46
N CYS A 2 -0.90 -33.89 -2.74
CA CYS A 2 0.20 -32.93 -2.55
C CYS A 2 0.03 -31.74 -3.50
N LEU A 3 0.08 -30.52 -2.96
CA LEU A 3 0.17 -29.28 -3.74
C LEU A 3 1.42 -29.32 -4.66
N PRO A 4 1.39 -28.65 -5.82
CA PRO A 4 2.56 -28.50 -6.69
C PRO A 4 3.79 -28.03 -5.91
N ALA A 5 4.95 -28.62 -6.21
CA ALA A 5 6.21 -28.36 -5.49
C ALA A 5 6.60 -26.86 -5.45
N ASP A 6 6.14 -26.09 -6.43
CA ASP A 6 6.46 -24.65 -6.57
C ASP A 6 5.66 -23.77 -5.59
N ILE A 7 4.57 -24.29 -5.02
CA ILE A 7 3.75 -23.64 -3.98
C ILE A 7 4.26 -24.01 -2.57
N MET A 8 4.93 -25.16 -2.44
CA MET A 8 5.49 -25.68 -1.18
C MET A 8 6.99 -25.40 -0.99
N ALA A 9 7.68 -24.84 -1.99
CA ALA A 9 9.11 -24.54 -1.95
C ALA A 9 9.44 -23.29 -1.08
N GLY A 10 8.99 -23.33 0.17
CA GLY A 10 9.53 -22.58 1.29
C GLY A 10 10.36 -23.53 2.16
N THR A 11 11.65 -23.65 1.84
CA THR A 11 12.74 -24.10 2.74
C THR A 11 12.83 -25.57 3.15
N THR A 12 13.51 -26.37 2.31
CA THR A 12 14.55 -27.30 2.80
C THR A 12 15.85 -27.00 2.04
N GLY A 13 16.58 -25.98 2.50
CA GLY A 13 17.82 -25.57 1.88
C GLY A 13 18.43 -24.41 2.66
N SER A 14 19.52 -24.69 3.36
CA SER A 14 20.29 -23.69 4.09
C SER A 14 20.93 -22.70 3.13
N CYS A 15 20.40 -21.47 3.06
CA CYS A 15 21.18 -20.30 2.70
C CYS A 15 20.57 -19.06 3.37
N ARG A 16 21.26 -18.57 4.40
CA ARG A 16 21.13 -17.19 4.92
C ARG A 16 21.74 -16.28 3.83
N THR A 17 21.17 -15.14 3.44
CA THR A 17 21.23 -13.86 4.17
C THR A 17 20.25 -12.83 3.58
N GLY A 18 19.38 -12.26 4.41
CA GLY A 18 18.50 -11.13 4.07
C GLY A 18 17.25 -11.11 4.96
N PRO A 19 16.79 -9.97 5.49
CA PRO A 19 15.55 -9.91 6.26
C PRO A 19 14.38 -10.28 5.34
N LYS A 20 13.68 -11.37 5.68
CA LYS A 20 12.44 -11.79 5.02
C LYS A 20 11.35 -10.78 5.34
N TRP A 21 11.19 -9.75 4.51
CA TRP A 21 10.07 -8.82 4.58
C TRP A 21 8.87 -9.42 3.83
N GLY A 22 7.94 -9.92 4.63
CA GLY A 22 6.64 -10.47 4.26
C GLY A 22 5.94 -10.79 5.57
N TYR A 23 4.61 -10.65 5.64
CA TYR A 23 3.88 -11.08 6.84
C TYR A 23 4.33 -12.49 7.22
N PRO A 24 4.48 -12.76 8.52
CA PRO A 24 5.13 -13.97 8.98
C PRO A 24 4.48 -15.20 8.36
N ASN A 25 5.26 -15.96 7.60
CA ASN A 25 5.01 -17.35 7.22
C ASN A 25 5.09 -18.23 8.50
N ARG A 26 4.31 -17.87 9.54
CA ARG A 26 4.37 -18.43 10.91
C ARG A 26 3.21 -19.36 11.20
N ASP A 27 2.12 -19.29 10.45
CA ASP A 27 0.99 -20.18 10.63
C ASP A 27 0.93 -21.21 9.50
N ARG A 28 0.81 -22.48 9.89
CA ARG A 28 0.74 -23.62 8.97
C ARG A 28 -0.53 -23.58 8.10
N ASP A 29 -1.52 -22.83 8.55
CA ASP A 29 -2.86 -22.73 7.97
C ASP A 29 -3.04 -21.45 7.12
N SER A 30 -1.97 -20.68 6.89
CA SER A 30 -1.99 -19.47 6.07
C SER A 30 -1.19 -19.67 4.77
N VAL A 31 -1.74 -19.19 3.66
CA VAL A 31 -1.07 -19.20 2.34
C VAL A 31 -1.13 -17.81 1.76
N ASP A 32 0.01 -17.32 1.27
CA ASP A 32 0.10 -16.05 0.55
C ASP A 32 -0.20 -16.29 -0.95
N PHE A 33 -1.34 -15.80 -1.42
CA PHE A 33 -1.72 -15.87 -2.84
C PHE A 33 -1.05 -14.77 -3.68
N ARG A 34 -0.26 -13.88 -3.07
CA ARG A 34 0.64 -12.91 -3.71
C ARG A 34 -0.06 -12.04 -4.76
N TYR A 35 -1.27 -11.60 -4.42
CA TYR A 35 -2.18 -10.82 -5.26
C TYR A 35 -2.58 -11.52 -6.58
N ASN A 36 -2.35 -12.83 -6.71
CA ASN A 36 -2.72 -13.60 -7.89
C ASN A 36 -4.09 -14.26 -7.68
N LEU A 37 -5.12 -13.72 -8.35
CA LEU A 37 -6.49 -14.24 -8.26
C LEU A 37 -6.64 -15.65 -8.82
N ASP A 38 -5.83 -16.03 -9.82
CA ASP A 38 -5.90 -17.37 -10.40
C ASP A 38 -5.35 -18.41 -9.41
N LEU A 39 -4.26 -18.07 -8.71
CA LEU A 39 -3.72 -18.90 -7.62
C LEU A 39 -4.69 -19.00 -6.45
N LEU A 40 -5.37 -17.91 -6.10
CA LEU A 40 -6.40 -17.93 -5.06
C LEU A 40 -7.56 -18.86 -5.44
N ASP A 41 -8.04 -18.80 -6.69
CA ASP A 41 -9.12 -19.67 -7.19
C ASP A 41 -8.72 -21.15 -7.19
N GLU A 42 -7.48 -21.47 -7.60
CA GLU A 42 -6.93 -22.83 -7.53
C GLU A 42 -6.89 -23.34 -6.08
N LEU A 43 -6.33 -22.55 -5.16
CA LEU A 43 -6.24 -22.90 -3.74
C LEU A 43 -7.63 -23.10 -3.12
N ALA A 44 -8.59 -22.21 -3.39
CA ALA A 44 -9.93 -22.30 -2.85
C ALA A 44 -10.76 -23.46 -3.45
N SER A 45 -10.39 -23.94 -4.63
CA SER A 45 -11.07 -25.08 -5.29
C SER A 45 -10.69 -26.44 -4.70
N VAL A 46 -9.51 -26.56 -4.09
CA VAL A 46 -8.99 -27.85 -3.57
C VAL A 46 -9.06 -27.98 -2.05
N GLN A 47 -9.35 -26.89 -1.34
CA GLN A 47 -9.46 -26.87 0.12
C GLN A 47 -10.40 -25.75 0.58
N ARG A 48 -11.01 -25.93 1.75
CA ARG A 48 -11.90 -24.93 2.33
C ARG A 48 -11.09 -23.74 2.84
N VAL A 49 -11.34 -22.56 2.28
CA VAL A 49 -10.76 -21.29 2.74
C VAL A 49 -11.73 -20.65 3.73
N ALA A 50 -11.26 -20.35 4.95
CA ALA A 50 -12.08 -19.67 5.95
C ALA A 50 -12.24 -18.17 5.64
N ALA A 51 -11.14 -17.51 5.30
CA ALA A 51 -11.10 -16.10 4.97
C ALA A 51 -9.93 -15.76 4.06
N VAL A 52 -10.07 -14.67 3.31
CA VAL A 52 -8.98 -13.99 2.61
C VAL A 52 -8.76 -12.64 3.26
N ILE A 53 -7.53 -12.42 3.73
CA ILE A 53 -7.09 -11.15 4.31
C ILE A 53 -6.20 -10.46 3.29
N ILE A 54 -6.49 -9.20 2.96
CA ILE A 54 -5.69 -8.43 2.00
C ILE A 54 -5.57 -6.97 2.40
N THR A 55 -4.36 -6.44 2.36
CA THR A 55 -4.11 -5.00 2.40
C THR A 55 -4.28 -4.43 0.99
N PRO A 56 -5.17 -3.44 0.75
CA PRO A 56 -5.35 -2.90 -0.60
C PRO A 56 -4.11 -2.16 -1.09
N GLU A 57 -3.52 -2.68 -2.17
CA GLU A 57 -2.38 -2.07 -2.86
C GLU A 57 -2.87 -1.22 -4.04
N VAL A 58 -3.64 -0.19 -3.72
CA VAL A 58 -4.53 0.51 -4.66
C VAL A 58 -3.82 1.25 -5.80
N ASN A 59 -2.52 1.45 -5.65
CA ASN A 59 -1.67 2.10 -6.64
C ASN A 59 -1.18 1.11 -7.71
N PHE A 60 -1.18 -0.19 -7.39
CA PHE A 60 -0.77 -1.27 -8.29
C PHE A 60 -1.94 -2.14 -8.76
N PHE A 61 -3.00 -2.21 -7.95
CA PHE A 61 -4.19 -2.98 -8.23
C PHE A 61 -5.41 -2.05 -8.23
N PRO A 62 -6.09 -1.91 -9.39
CA PRO A 62 -7.16 -0.95 -9.53
C PRO A 62 -8.45 -1.45 -8.82
N PRO A 63 -9.50 -0.61 -8.72
CA PRO A 63 -10.79 -1.01 -8.14
C PRO A 63 -11.33 -2.35 -8.66
N GLU A 64 -11.19 -2.61 -9.96
CA GLU A 64 -11.68 -3.80 -10.65
C GLU A 64 -11.04 -5.08 -10.10
N TYR A 65 -9.76 -5.03 -9.72
CA TYR A 65 -9.07 -6.15 -9.08
C TYR A 65 -9.75 -6.52 -7.76
N HIS A 66 -10.04 -5.52 -6.92
CA HIS A 66 -10.60 -5.74 -5.60
C HIS A 66 -12.08 -6.15 -5.66
N GLN A 67 -12.81 -5.68 -6.67
CA GLN A 67 -14.18 -6.14 -6.98
C GLN A 67 -14.19 -7.59 -7.48
N GLU A 68 -13.25 -7.98 -8.34
CA GLU A 68 -13.04 -9.37 -8.79
C GLU A 68 -12.67 -10.27 -7.61
N LEU A 69 -11.77 -9.81 -6.74
CA LEU A 69 -11.39 -10.50 -5.52
C LEU A 69 -12.60 -10.78 -4.62
N GLN A 70 -13.46 -9.79 -4.36
CA GLN A 70 -14.66 -10.00 -3.56
C GLN A 70 -15.56 -11.08 -4.18
N ARG A 71 -15.83 -10.99 -5.49
CA ARG A 71 -16.66 -11.99 -6.18
C ARG A 71 -16.06 -13.39 -6.09
N LEU A 72 -14.75 -13.51 -6.27
CA LEU A 72 -14.01 -14.76 -6.16
C LEU A 72 -14.11 -15.35 -4.74
N VAL A 73 -13.83 -14.54 -3.71
CA VAL A 73 -13.84 -14.97 -2.31
C VAL A 73 -15.23 -15.43 -1.89
N HIS A 74 -16.27 -14.64 -2.19
CA HIS A 74 -17.65 -14.98 -1.84
C HIS A 74 -18.18 -16.18 -2.63
N ARG A 75 -17.75 -16.39 -3.87
CA ARG A 75 -18.08 -17.60 -4.66
C ARG A 75 -17.62 -18.89 -3.98
N HIS A 76 -16.48 -18.84 -3.28
CA HIS A 76 -15.95 -19.98 -2.51
C HIS A 76 -16.51 -20.08 -1.08
N GLY A 77 -17.45 -19.20 -0.71
CA GLY A 77 -18.04 -19.19 0.64
C GLY A 77 -17.07 -18.74 1.74
N ALA A 78 -15.94 -18.12 1.36
CA ALA A 78 -14.97 -17.58 2.29
C ALA A 78 -15.33 -16.14 2.69
N LEU A 79 -14.82 -15.68 3.83
CA LEU A 79 -14.95 -14.29 4.27
C LEU A 79 -13.88 -13.41 3.62
N LEU A 80 -14.23 -12.21 3.17
CA LEU A 80 -13.29 -11.18 2.76
C LEU A 80 -12.99 -10.23 3.92
N ILE A 81 -11.73 -10.16 4.33
CA ILE A 81 -11.23 -9.21 5.32
C ILE A 81 -10.33 -8.21 4.61
N LEU A 82 -10.75 -6.95 4.59
CA LEU A 82 -9.96 -5.87 3.98
C LEU A 82 -9.13 -5.16 5.05
N ASP A 83 -7.80 -5.28 4.96
CA ASP A 83 -6.89 -4.61 5.87
C ASP A 83 -6.75 -3.13 5.52
N GLU A 84 -7.71 -2.33 5.97
CA GLU A 84 -7.82 -0.90 5.74
C GLU A 84 -7.03 -0.05 6.76
N VAL A 85 -6.00 -0.62 7.39
CA VAL A 85 -5.11 0.12 8.30
C VAL A 85 -4.51 1.35 7.63
N MET A 86 -4.14 1.27 6.34
CA MET A 86 -3.62 2.39 5.55
C MET A 86 -4.70 3.17 4.80
N THR A 87 -5.70 2.46 4.28
CA THR A 87 -6.65 3.02 3.32
C THR A 87 -7.93 3.55 3.97
N GLY A 88 -8.20 3.13 5.20
CA GLY A 88 -9.34 3.58 6.00
C GLY A 88 -9.25 5.07 6.29
N PHE A 89 -10.34 5.79 6.03
CA PHE A 89 -10.44 7.25 6.14
C PHE A 89 -9.51 8.04 5.21
N ARG A 90 -8.75 7.39 4.33
CA ARG A 90 -7.78 8.03 3.44
C ARG A 90 -8.40 8.53 2.13
N TYR A 91 -9.35 7.76 1.59
CA TYR A 91 -9.98 8.03 0.29
C TYR A 91 -11.41 8.58 0.38
N GLY A 92 -11.85 8.84 1.60
CA GLY A 92 -13.22 9.18 1.94
C GLY A 92 -13.48 8.83 3.39
N ILE A 93 -14.49 9.45 4.00
CA ILE A 93 -14.91 9.11 5.36
C ILE A 93 -15.32 7.63 5.49
N GLY A 94 -15.73 7.01 4.38
CA GLY A 94 -16.06 5.60 4.27
C GLY A 94 -14.86 4.65 4.02
N GLY A 95 -13.63 5.16 3.90
CA GLY A 95 -12.47 4.32 3.52
C GLY A 95 -12.46 3.93 2.04
N TYR A 96 -11.52 3.06 1.68
CA TYR A 96 -11.34 2.60 0.29
C TYR A 96 -12.52 1.77 -0.19
N HIS A 97 -12.96 0.78 0.59
CA HIS A 97 -14.04 -0.13 0.18
C HIS A 97 -15.30 0.61 -0.27
N MET A 98 -15.74 1.64 0.46
CA MET A 98 -16.87 2.46 0.04
C MET A 98 -16.59 3.26 -1.23
N ALA A 99 -15.37 3.79 -1.38
CA ALA A 99 -14.97 4.56 -2.56
C ALA A 99 -14.97 3.73 -3.84
N VAL A 100 -14.79 2.40 -3.74
CA VAL A 100 -14.72 1.48 -4.89
C VAL A 100 -15.88 0.48 -4.97
N GLY A 101 -16.91 0.62 -4.13
CA GLY A 101 -18.11 -0.22 -4.19
C GLY A 101 -17.90 -1.66 -3.72
N ILE A 102 -17.03 -1.87 -2.75
CA ILE A 102 -16.73 -3.18 -2.14
C ILE A 102 -17.38 -3.23 -0.76
N THR A 103 -17.93 -4.38 -0.41
CA THR A 103 -18.56 -4.68 0.88
C THR A 103 -17.86 -5.90 1.49
N PRO A 104 -16.69 -5.72 2.11
CA PRO A 104 -15.98 -6.81 2.77
C PRO A 104 -16.75 -7.26 4.02
N ASP A 105 -16.49 -8.49 4.46
CA ASP A 105 -17.12 -9.06 5.66
C ASP A 105 -16.58 -8.42 6.93
N LEU A 106 -15.28 -8.10 6.94
CA LEU A 106 -14.62 -7.32 7.99
C LEU A 106 -13.62 -6.32 7.37
N ILE A 107 -13.37 -5.24 8.09
CA ILE A 107 -12.28 -4.30 7.84
C ILE A 107 -11.45 -4.10 9.11
N THR A 108 -10.16 -3.81 8.95
CA THR A 108 -9.30 -3.29 10.02
C THR A 108 -9.05 -1.80 9.78
N LEU A 109 -8.96 -1.00 10.85
CA LEU A 109 -8.77 0.45 10.78
C LEU A 109 -7.71 0.88 11.79
N SER A 110 -6.84 1.83 11.42
CA SER A 110 -5.91 2.44 12.39
C SER A 110 -5.35 3.79 11.97
N LYS A 111 -4.51 3.88 10.93
CA LYS A 111 -3.66 5.08 10.70
C LYS A 111 -4.47 6.36 10.49
N GLY A 112 -5.58 6.28 9.75
CA GLY A 112 -6.50 7.39 9.53
C GLY A 112 -7.52 7.64 10.66
N LEU A 113 -7.58 6.78 11.68
CA LEU A 113 -8.65 6.81 12.69
C LEU A 113 -8.42 7.89 13.75
N ALA A 114 -7.18 8.05 14.23
CA ALA A 114 -6.89 8.85 15.43
C ALA A 114 -5.67 9.79 15.30
N ASN A 115 -5.34 10.21 14.07
CA ASN A 115 -4.26 11.15 13.75
C ASN A 115 -2.93 10.86 14.49
N GLY A 116 -2.53 9.59 14.54
CA GLY A 116 -1.27 9.14 15.17
C GLY A 116 -1.40 8.58 16.59
N MET A 117 -2.55 8.73 17.26
CA MET A 117 -2.78 8.08 18.56
C MET A 117 -2.98 6.56 18.40
N ALA A 118 -2.54 5.81 19.41
CA ALA A 118 -2.60 4.34 19.42
C ALA A 118 -4.05 3.83 19.54
N LEU A 119 -4.73 3.75 18.40
CA LEU A 119 -6.06 3.17 18.28
C LEU A 119 -6.14 2.33 17.00
N SER A 120 -6.80 1.17 17.11
CA SER A 120 -7.21 0.36 15.98
C SER A 120 -8.61 -0.18 16.22
N ALA A 121 -9.32 -0.51 15.15
CA ALA A 121 -10.64 -1.08 15.22
C ALA A 121 -10.79 -2.19 14.18
N VAL A 122 -11.61 -3.19 14.50
CA VAL A 122 -12.17 -4.14 13.54
C VAL A 122 -13.66 -3.84 13.44
N ALA A 123 -14.17 -3.68 12.23
CA ALA A 123 -15.58 -3.40 11.96
C ALA A 123 -16.07 -4.31 10.83
N GLY A 124 -17.38 -4.52 10.72
CA GLY A 124 -17.96 -5.33 9.65
C GLY A 124 -19.24 -6.02 10.09
N ARG A 125 -19.51 -7.17 9.48
CA ARG A 125 -20.73 -7.95 9.70
C ARG A 125 -20.90 -8.39 11.15
N ALA A 126 -22.09 -8.16 11.72
CA ALA A 126 -22.39 -8.44 13.11
C ALA A 126 -22.28 -9.92 13.48
N ASP A 127 -22.72 -10.83 12.60
CA ASP A 127 -22.64 -12.27 12.83
C ASP A 127 -21.20 -12.78 12.85
N VAL A 128 -20.32 -12.19 12.04
CA VAL A 128 -18.88 -12.50 12.02
C VAL A 128 -18.19 -11.93 13.27
N LEU A 129 -18.48 -10.69 13.65
CA LEU A 129 -17.93 -10.06 14.86
C LEU A 129 -18.35 -10.81 16.13
N ALA A 130 -19.61 -11.27 16.22
CA ALA A 130 -20.10 -12.06 17.35
C ALA A 130 -19.34 -13.40 17.51
N ALA A 131 -18.84 -13.99 16.42
CA ALA A 131 -17.98 -15.16 16.52
C ALA A 131 -16.62 -14.83 17.15
N ALA A 132 -16.09 -13.62 16.89
CA ALA A 132 -14.82 -13.15 17.46
C ALA A 132 -14.91 -12.86 18.96
N GLU A 133 -16.09 -12.51 19.50
CA GLU A 133 -16.30 -12.30 20.95
C GLU A 133 -15.98 -13.54 21.80
N LYS A 134 -16.00 -14.73 21.20
CA LYS A 134 -15.60 -15.98 21.87
C LYS A 134 -14.08 -16.09 22.08
N THR A 135 -13.30 -15.19 21.48
CA THR A 135 -11.85 -15.11 21.62
C THR A 135 -11.48 -14.19 22.78
N TYR A 136 -10.57 -14.63 23.65
CA TYR A 136 -10.04 -13.78 24.72
C TYR A 136 -9.22 -12.62 24.13
N MET A 137 -9.62 -11.39 24.44
CA MET A 137 -8.86 -10.18 24.12
C MET A 137 -8.39 -9.51 25.42
N GLY A 138 -7.08 -9.54 25.69
CA GLY A 138 -6.47 -8.85 26.82
C GLY A 138 -6.52 -7.32 26.64
N ASN A 139 -6.86 -6.58 27.69
CA ASN A 139 -7.40 -5.23 27.50
C ASN A 139 -7.03 -4.20 28.61
N THR A 140 -5.76 -4.16 29.05
CA THR A 140 -5.24 -3.23 30.08
C THR A 140 -5.59 -1.75 29.83
N TYR A 141 -5.54 -1.31 28.57
CA TYR A 141 -5.75 0.09 28.16
C TYR A 141 -7.14 0.37 27.55
N GLN A 142 -8.10 -0.57 27.64
CA GLN A 142 -9.40 -0.40 26.97
C GLN A 142 -10.26 0.78 27.46
N ARG A 143 -9.96 1.30 28.65
CA ARG A 143 -10.64 2.47 29.25
C ARG A 143 -9.82 3.75 29.13
N GLU A 144 -8.68 3.69 28.46
CA GLU A 144 -7.93 4.90 28.12
C GLU A 144 -8.80 5.74 27.17
N VAL A 145 -8.95 7.03 27.44
CA VAL A 145 -9.89 7.92 26.73
C VAL A 145 -9.24 8.79 25.65
N THR A 146 -7.92 8.93 25.64
CA THR A 146 -7.19 9.89 24.80
C THR A 146 -7.23 9.50 23.31
N PRO A 147 -6.82 8.29 22.87
CA PRO A 147 -7.12 7.76 21.54
C PRO A 147 -8.58 7.87 21.10
N PHE A 148 -9.58 7.68 21.97
CA PHE A 148 -10.98 7.86 21.57
C PHE A 148 -11.33 9.33 21.32
N ALA A 149 -10.88 10.25 22.18
CA ALA A 149 -11.08 11.69 21.98
C ALA A 149 -10.36 12.18 20.70
N ALA A 150 -9.15 11.69 20.44
CA ALA A 150 -8.41 11.96 19.21
C ALA A 150 -9.14 11.41 17.98
N ALA A 151 -9.71 10.20 18.07
CA ALA A 151 -10.46 9.60 16.98
C ALA A 151 -11.74 10.39 16.65
N LEU A 152 -12.54 10.73 17.65
CA LEU A 152 -13.73 11.56 17.45
C LEU A 152 -13.40 12.90 16.81
N SER A 153 -12.33 13.55 17.29
CA SER A 153 -11.86 14.83 16.73
C SER A 153 -11.39 14.68 15.28
N THR A 154 -10.64 13.63 14.98
CA THR A 154 -10.14 13.32 13.63
C THR A 154 -11.30 13.06 12.67
N LEU A 155 -12.25 12.20 13.05
CA LEU A 155 -13.42 11.87 12.24
C LEU A 155 -14.34 13.07 12.03
N HIS A 156 -14.52 13.93 13.05
CA HIS A 156 -15.25 15.18 12.89
C HIS A 156 -14.59 16.11 11.89
N ALA A 157 -13.26 16.25 11.93
CA ALA A 157 -12.51 17.10 11.00
C ALA A 157 -12.51 16.58 9.56
N LEU A 158 -12.60 15.26 9.36
CA LEU A 158 -12.68 14.63 8.03
C LEU A 158 -14.09 14.64 7.44
N ARG A 159 -15.13 14.90 8.26
CA ARG A 159 -16.54 14.62 7.93
C ARG A 159 -17.08 15.40 6.72
N ASP A 160 -16.66 16.65 6.56
CA ASP A 160 -17.13 17.53 5.47
C ASP A 160 -16.35 17.34 4.16
N GLY A 161 -15.26 16.56 4.19
CA GLY A 161 -14.40 16.31 3.04
C GLY A 161 -13.37 17.40 2.74
N THR A 162 -13.36 18.53 3.45
CA THR A 162 -12.45 19.66 3.19
C THR A 162 -10.98 19.24 3.34
N LEU A 163 -10.65 18.53 4.43
CA LEU A 163 -9.27 18.05 4.66
C LEU A 163 -8.86 16.95 3.67
N LEU A 164 -9.80 16.10 3.24
CA LEU A 164 -9.56 15.08 2.22
C LEU A 164 -9.25 15.72 0.87
N ALA A 165 -10.00 16.75 0.49
CA ALA A 165 -9.75 17.53 -0.71
C ALA A 165 -8.39 18.23 -0.65
N ARG A 166 -8.02 18.81 0.51
CA ARG A 166 -6.70 19.41 0.70
C ARG A 166 -5.56 18.39 0.56
N MET A 167 -5.68 17.21 1.16
CA MET A 167 -4.68 16.14 1.01
C MET A 167 -4.54 15.68 -0.44
N ARG A 168 -5.66 15.64 -1.19
CA ARG A 168 -5.64 15.31 -2.61
C ARG A 168 -4.87 16.37 -3.41
N GLU A 169 -5.18 17.64 -3.19
CA GLU A 169 -4.50 18.77 -3.85
C GLU A 169 -2.98 18.76 -3.60
N VAL A 170 -2.56 18.57 -2.35
CA VAL A 170 -1.13 18.46 -1.98
C VAL A 170 -0.47 17.31 -2.73
N GLY A 171 -1.12 16.14 -2.74
CA GLY A 171 -0.64 14.97 -3.45
C GLY A 171 -0.47 15.21 -4.95
N ASP A 172 -1.46 15.84 -5.58
CA ASP A 172 -1.45 16.14 -7.02
C ASP A 172 -0.27 17.06 -7.38
N GLN A 173 -0.04 18.09 -6.56
CA GLN A 173 1.07 19.01 -6.75
C GLN A 173 2.43 18.31 -6.61
N LEU A 174 2.58 17.44 -5.60
CA LEU A 174 3.80 16.65 -5.40
C LEU A 174 4.04 15.67 -6.56
N ILE A 175 3.02 14.89 -6.95
CA ILE A 175 3.11 13.93 -8.06
C ILE A 175 3.53 14.66 -9.34
N LYS A 176 2.85 15.76 -9.68
CA LYS A 176 3.16 16.55 -10.86
C LYS A 176 4.59 17.10 -10.81
N GLY A 177 4.97 17.76 -9.72
CA GLY A 177 6.28 18.38 -9.58
C GLY A 177 7.44 17.37 -9.60
N LEU A 178 7.26 16.21 -8.96
CA LEU A 178 8.25 15.13 -9.01
C LEU A 178 8.41 14.57 -10.44
N ASN A 179 7.30 14.33 -11.15
CA ASN A 179 7.36 13.87 -12.53
C ASN A 179 8.00 14.91 -13.47
N GLU A 180 7.76 16.21 -13.25
CA GLU A 180 8.46 17.27 -14.00
C GLU A 180 9.98 17.26 -13.73
N VAL A 181 10.41 17.00 -12.49
CA VAL A 181 11.83 16.84 -12.15
C VAL A 181 12.42 15.64 -12.89
N PHE A 182 11.75 14.49 -12.86
CA PHE A 182 12.21 13.26 -13.53
C PHE A 182 12.31 13.45 -15.04
N ALA A 183 11.30 14.07 -15.65
CA ALA A 183 11.26 14.36 -17.08
C ALA A 183 12.37 15.32 -17.52
N ARG A 184 12.60 16.42 -16.77
CA ARG A 184 13.68 17.39 -17.06
C ARG A 184 15.06 16.75 -17.05
N GLN A 185 15.28 15.77 -16.17
CA GLN A 185 16.55 15.04 -16.06
C GLN A 185 16.59 13.77 -16.92
N GLN A 186 15.53 13.50 -17.71
CA GLN A 186 15.40 12.33 -18.58
C GLN A 186 15.61 10.99 -17.83
N VAL A 187 15.14 10.93 -16.57
CA VAL A 187 15.22 9.73 -15.74
C VAL A 187 13.91 8.96 -15.84
N ALA A 188 14.01 7.66 -16.09
CA ALA A 188 12.87 6.74 -16.04
C ALA A 188 12.43 6.50 -14.59
N ALA A 189 11.63 7.43 -14.07
CA ALA A 189 11.01 7.37 -12.76
C ALA A 189 9.62 8.00 -12.82
N TRP A 190 8.72 7.51 -11.97
CA TRP A 190 7.30 7.88 -12.02
C TRP A 190 6.73 8.00 -10.60
N ALA A 191 6.20 9.18 -10.29
CA ALA A 191 5.27 9.37 -9.18
C ALA A 191 3.84 9.13 -9.71
N PHE A 192 3.04 8.28 -9.07
CA PHE A 192 1.71 7.94 -9.60
C PHE A 192 0.71 7.49 -8.52
N ALA A 193 -0.53 7.34 -8.97
CA ALA A 193 -1.72 6.84 -8.29
C ALA A 193 -2.56 7.88 -7.53
N TRP A 194 -3.28 7.46 -6.48
CA TRP A 194 -4.27 8.30 -5.81
C TRP A 194 -3.55 9.38 -5.01
N PRO A 195 -3.86 10.68 -5.19
CA PRO A 195 -3.02 11.75 -4.64
C PRO A 195 -2.89 11.74 -3.11
N THR A 196 -3.90 11.25 -2.41
CA THR A 196 -3.89 11.12 -0.95
C THR A 196 -2.89 10.07 -0.44
N MET A 197 -2.46 9.13 -1.28
CA MET A 197 -1.44 8.12 -1.01
C MET A 197 -0.79 7.65 -2.33
N PHE A 198 0.38 8.17 -2.67
CA PHE A 198 1.06 7.88 -3.94
C PHE A 198 2.38 7.13 -3.74
N ASP A 199 2.88 6.52 -4.81
CA ASP A 199 4.18 5.85 -4.83
C ASP A 199 5.12 6.52 -5.84
N VAL A 200 6.43 6.37 -5.62
CA VAL A 200 7.46 6.78 -6.56
C VAL A 200 8.30 5.56 -6.92
N VAL A 201 8.30 5.21 -8.20
CA VAL A 201 9.02 4.05 -8.73
C VAL A 201 10.12 4.52 -9.68
N PHE A 202 11.31 3.93 -9.54
CA PHE A 202 12.43 4.16 -10.45
C PHE A 202 12.70 2.89 -11.27
N ALA A 203 12.96 3.06 -12.56
CA ALA A 203 13.46 1.99 -13.42
C ALA A 203 14.75 1.37 -12.83
N ASN A 204 15.66 2.21 -12.32
CA ASN A 204 16.82 1.82 -11.54
C ASN A 204 16.56 2.00 -10.03
N ALA A 205 16.43 0.91 -9.27
CA ALA A 205 16.18 0.98 -7.83
C ALA A 205 17.33 1.61 -7.03
N GLU A 206 18.58 1.44 -7.47
CA GLU A 206 19.75 2.04 -6.82
C GLU A 206 19.72 3.56 -6.95
N LEU A 207 19.31 4.07 -8.13
CA LEU A 207 19.07 5.49 -8.33
C LEU A 207 17.96 5.99 -7.40
N GLY A 208 16.86 5.24 -7.28
CA GLY A 208 15.78 5.57 -6.36
C GLY A 208 16.25 5.69 -4.91
N HIS A 209 17.06 4.74 -4.43
CA HIS A 209 17.67 4.81 -3.10
C HIS A 209 18.59 6.02 -2.94
N ALA A 210 19.49 6.28 -3.90
CA ALA A 210 20.40 7.41 -3.86
C ALA A 210 19.65 8.76 -3.89
N PHE A 211 18.60 8.87 -4.70
CA PHE A 211 17.73 10.05 -4.78
C PHE A 211 17.09 10.37 -3.42
N PHE A 212 16.51 9.37 -2.74
CA PHE A 212 15.88 9.61 -1.45
C PHE A 212 16.87 9.86 -0.31
N GLN A 213 18.10 9.34 -0.38
CA GLN A 213 19.18 9.76 0.52
C GLN A 213 19.54 11.23 0.34
N GLU A 214 19.56 11.72 -0.91
CA GLU A 214 19.78 13.14 -1.21
C GLU A 214 18.61 14.04 -0.77
N MET A 215 17.38 13.53 -0.80
CA MET A 215 16.23 14.20 -0.19
C MET A 215 16.39 14.32 1.33
N TRP A 216 16.85 13.28 2.02
CA TRP A 216 17.14 13.33 3.46
C TRP A 216 18.21 14.36 3.80
N ALA A 217 19.30 14.40 3.02
CA ALA A 217 20.36 15.39 3.19
C ALA A 217 19.86 16.84 3.07
N ARG A 218 18.72 17.05 2.39
CA ARG A 218 18.04 18.34 2.20
C ARG A 218 16.86 18.56 3.16
N GLY A 219 16.68 17.68 4.14
CA GLY A 219 15.66 17.82 5.19
C GLY A 219 14.28 17.25 4.86
N PHE A 220 14.14 16.51 3.74
CA PHE A 220 12.87 15.91 3.34
C PHE A 220 12.84 14.42 3.61
N LEU A 221 12.11 14.00 4.65
CA LEU A 221 12.00 12.59 5.04
C LEU A 221 11.06 11.82 4.09
N MET A 222 11.65 11.32 3.01
CA MET A 222 10.99 10.54 1.96
C MET A 222 11.78 9.26 1.69
N GLN A 223 11.16 8.11 1.47
CA GLN A 223 11.90 6.84 1.34
C GLN A 223 11.52 6.10 0.06
N TYR A 224 12.52 5.51 -0.60
CA TYR A 224 12.28 4.56 -1.69
C TYR A 224 11.54 3.32 -1.19
N GLY A 225 10.42 2.98 -1.82
CA GLY A 225 9.56 1.88 -1.35
C GLY A 225 8.59 2.26 -0.23
N GLY A 226 8.63 3.51 0.23
CA GLY A 226 7.63 4.05 1.15
C GLY A 226 6.44 4.64 0.39
N ARG A 227 5.24 4.47 0.94
CA ARG A 227 4.03 5.15 0.46
C ARG A 227 4.01 6.58 0.95
N PHE A 228 3.84 7.52 0.02
CA PHE A 228 3.74 8.94 0.33
C PHE A 228 2.31 9.31 0.68
N MET A 229 2.07 9.63 1.96
CA MET A 229 0.75 9.96 2.49
C MET A 229 0.74 11.42 2.98
N PRO A 230 0.53 12.41 2.10
CA PRO A 230 0.49 13.81 2.49
C PRO A 230 -0.58 14.07 3.56
N SER A 231 -0.27 14.97 4.49
CA SER A 231 -1.21 15.46 5.49
C SER A 231 -1.87 16.76 5.02
N ALA A 232 -3.04 17.08 5.56
CA ALA A 232 -3.71 18.34 5.27
C ALA A 232 -2.97 19.57 5.81
N ALA A 233 -1.96 19.37 6.66
CA ALA A 233 -1.16 20.45 7.25
C ALA A 233 -0.04 20.96 6.33
N LEU A 234 0.34 20.19 5.30
CA LEU A 234 1.35 20.65 4.33
C LEU A 234 0.83 21.89 3.59
N SER A 235 1.60 22.97 3.63
CA SER A 235 1.32 24.20 2.91
C SER A 235 1.81 24.12 1.46
N GLY A 236 1.40 25.08 0.62
CA GLY A 236 1.97 25.20 -0.74
C GLY A 236 3.48 25.46 -0.72
N ALA A 237 3.99 26.16 0.30
CA ALA A 237 5.42 26.39 0.45
C ALA A 237 6.19 25.10 0.77
N ASP A 238 5.63 24.22 1.61
CA ASP A 238 6.25 22.91 1.92
C ASP A 238 6.33 22.02 0.67
N VAL A 239 5.26 22.03 -0.13
CA VAL A 239 5.20 21.29 -1.41
C VAL A 239 6.23 21.81 -2.40
N GLN A 240 6.31 23.13 -2.56
CA GLN A 240 7.27 23.76 -3.46
C GLN A 240 8.71 23.48 -3.04
N ALA A 241 9.01 23.60 -1.74
CA ALA A 241 10.33 23.31 -1.21
C ALA A 241 10.73 21.84 -1.43
N ALA A 242 9.80 20.90 -1.31
CA ALA A 242 10.06 19.48 -1.61
C ALA A 242 10.40 19.24 -3.09
N ILE A 243 9.70 19.92 -4.00
CA ILE A 243 9.94 19.81 -5.46
C ILE A 243 11.28 20.44 -5.84
N GLU A 244 11.62 21.59 -5.26
CA GLU A 244 12.92 22.24 -5.45
C GLU A 244 14.06 21.36 -4.94
N ALA A 245 13.92 20.81 -3.73
CA ALA A 245 14.88 19.86 -3.19
C ALA A 245 15.03 18.62 -4.07
N ALA A 246 13.94 18.10 -4.65
CA ALA A 246 14.00 16.99 -5.61
C ALA A 246 14.78 17.37 -6.88
N GLY A 247 14.61 18.59 -7.37
CA GLY A 247 15.34 19.13 -8.52
C GLY A 247 16.86 19.17 -8.31
N GLU A 248 17.31 19.37 -7.08
CA GLU A 248 18.73 19.33 -6.71
C GLU A 248 19.22 17.94 -6.31
N ALA A 249 18.37 17.15 -5.66
CA ALA A 249 18.69 15.82 -5.15
C ALA A 249 18.96 14.83 -6.30
N LEU A 250 18.18 14.91 -7.38
CA LEU A 250 18.31 13.96 -8.49
C LEU A 250 19.66 14.09 -9.23
N PRO A 251 20.14 15.28 -9.64
CA PRO A 251 21.50 15.45 -10.16
C PRO A 251 22.59 14.97 -9.20
N ALA A 252 22.44 15.26 -7.90
CA ALA A 252 23.42 14.83 -6.90
C ALA A 252 23.46 13.30 -6.78
N ALA A 253 22.32 12.63 -6.84
CA ALA A 253 22.23 11.17 -6.86
C ALA A 253 22.86 10.60 -8.14
N LEU A 254 22.54 11.16 -9.31
CA LEU A 254 23.12 10.75 -10.60
C LEU A 254 24.64 10.86 -10.62
N SER A 255 25.22 11.91 -10.02
CA SER A 255 26.68 12.09 -9.97
C SER A 255 27.44 11.00 -9.19
N ARG A 256 26.73 10.20 -8.40
CA ARG A 256 27.29 9.09 -7.60
C ARG A 256 27.10 7.73 -8.26
N MET A 257 26.40 7.66 -9.39
CA MET A 257 26.11 6.40 -10.05
C MET A 257 27.21 6.03 -11.04
N GLU A 258 27.71 4.79 -10.93
CA GLU A 258 28.66 4.23 -11.90
C GLU A 258 27.94 3.72 -13.17
N ASN A 259 26.67 3.31 -13.04
CA ASN A 259 25.85 2.85 -14.16
C ASN A 259 24.38 3.25 -13.96
N ILE A 260 23.84 4.06 -14.89
CA ILE A 260 22.46 4.54 -14.85
C ILE A 260 21.50 3.60 -15.62
N GLY A 261 22.05 2.64 -16.38
CA GLY A 261 21.29 1.74 -17.24
C GLY A 261 20.22 0.95 -16.50
N SER A 262 18.98 1.06 -16.97
CA SER A 262 17.86 0.22 -16.56
C SER A 262 16.84 0.15 -17.70
N ASP A 263 16.01 -0.88 -17.69
CA ASP A 263 14.87 -1.01 -18.59
C ASP A 263 13.90 0.16 -18.31
N PRO A 264 13.68 1.08 -19.27
CA PRO A 264 12.77 2.21 -19.08
C PRO A 264 11.30 1.77 -19.07
N ASP A 265 10.99 0.46 -19.21
CA ASP A 265 9.63 -0.06 -19.09
C ASP A 265 9.05 0.19 -17.68
N PRO A 266 8.04 1.08 -17.54
CA PRO A 266 7.39 1.34 -16.26
C PRO A 266 6.73 0.09 -15.68
N VAL A 267 6.28 -0.86 -16.49
CA VAL A 267 5.68 -2.11 -16.01
C VAL A 267 6.75 -3.02 -15.43
N ALA A 268 7.92 -3.14 -16.05
CA ALA A 268 9.05 -3.89 -15.49
C ALA A 268 9.51 -3.29 -14.15
N ALA A 269 9.58 -1.96 -14.07
CA ALA A 269 9.90 -1.25 -12.82
C ALA A 269 8.84 -1.52 -11.73
N ALA A 270 7.56 -1.43 -12.08
CA ALA A 270 6.45 -1.72 -11.17
C ALA A 270 6.44 -3.18 -10.68
N VAL A 271 6.70 -4.15 -11.56
CA VAL A 271 6.83 -5.57 -11.19
C VAL A 271 7.93 -5.76 -10.15
N ARG A 272 9.08 -5.12 -10.36
CA ARG A 272 10.23 -5.23 -9.47
C ARG A 272 9.93 -4.58 -8.12
N PHE A 273 9.38 -3.37 -8.13
CA PHE A 273 8.94 -2.66 -6.92
C PHE A 273 7.90 -3.46 -6.12
N ALA A 274 6.87 -3.96 -6.80
CA ALA A 274 5.80 -4.72 -6.17
C ALA A 274 6.27 -6.03 -5.54
N ARG A 275 7.19 -6.74 -6.22
CA ARG A 275 7.85 -7.93 -5.66
C ARG A 275 8.63 -7.60 -4.40
N ASP A 276 9.38 -6.49 -4.41
CA ASP A 276 10.33 -6.15 -3.35
C ASP A 276 9.64 -5.53 -2.11
N HIS A 277 8.49 -4.87 -2.28
CA HIS A 277 7.81 -4.14 -1.21
C HIS A 277 6.53 -4.79 -0.67
N PHE A 278 5.81 -5.58 -1.48
CA PHE A 278 4.59 -6.27 -1.05
C PHE A 278 4.39 -7.64 -1.71
N VAL A 279 5.47 -8.25 -2.23
CA VAL A 279 5.57 -9.66 -2.62
C VAL A 279 4.60 -10.12 -3.73
N ALA A 280 4.01 -9.20 -4.49
CA ALA A 280 3.11 -9.55 -5.59
C ALA A 280 3.80 -10.41 -6.67
N THR A 281 3.03 -11.28 -7.32
CA THR A 281 3.57 -12.02 -8.47
C THR A 281 3.75 -11.11 -9.69
N PRO A 282 4.77 -11.34 -10.54
CA PRO A 282 4.93 -10.58 -11.78
C PRO A 282 3.69 -10.64 -12.68
N GLY A 283 3.03 -11.80 -12.76
CA GLY A 283 1.82 -11.98 -13.56
C GLY A 283 0.64 -11.13 -13.06
N ALA A 284 0.44 -11.06 -11.74
CA ALA A 284 -0.60 -10.22 -11.16
C ALA A 284 -0.37 -8.73 -11.48
N VAL A 285 0.85 -8.24 -11.29
CA VAL A 285 1.17 -6.83 -11.58
C VAL A 285 1.01 -6.53 -13.07
N ARG A 286 1.54 -7.37 -13.96
CA ARG A 286 1.40 -7.17 -15.42
C ARG A 286 -0.05 -7.19 -15.90
N ARG A 287 -0.94 -7.92 -15.22
CA ARG A 287 -2.36 -8.02 -15.55
C ARG A 287 -3.15 -6.78 -15.12
N TRP A 288 -2.82 -6.22 -13.97
CA TRP A 288 -3.67 -5.23 -13.30
C TRP A 288 -3.07 -3.82 -13.26
N PHE A 289 -1.75 -3.68 -13.27
CA PHE A 289 -1.10 -2.39 -13.24
C PHE A 289 -1.22 -1.68 -14.59
N THR A 290 -1.70 -0.45 -14.56
CA THR A 290 -1.67 0.45 -15.71
C THR A 290 -0.53 1.44 -15.50
N ALA A 291 0.45 1.42 -16.40
CA ALA A 291 1.57 2.36 -16.33
C ALA A 291 1.05 3.81 -16.37
N PRO A 292 1.58 4.71 -15.54
CA PRO A 292 1.27 6.13 -15.67
C PRO A 292 1.67 6.57 -17.08
N GLY A 293 0.76 7.29 -17.76
CA GLY A 293 1.03 7.80 -19.10
C GLY A 293 2.31 8.64 -19.09
N CYS A 294 3.19 8.42 -20.07
CA CYS A 294 4.29 9.32 -20.37
C CYS A 294 3.67 10.64 -20.84
N GLY A 295 3.36 11.54 -19.90
CA GLY A 295 3.00 12.93 -20.18
C GLY A 295 4.20 13.72 -20.67
#